data_AF-A0A963ZPC8-F1
#
_entry.id   AF-A0A963ZPC8-F1
#
_cell.length_a   1.000
_cell.length_b   1.000
_cell.length_c   1.000
_cell.angle_alpha   90.00
_cell.angle_beta   90.00
_cell.angle_gamma   90.00
#
_symmetry.space_group_name_H-M   'P 1'
#
loop_
_entity.id
_entity.type
_entity.pdbx_description
1 polymer ?
#
loop_
_entity_poly.entity_id
_entity_poly.type
_entity_poly.pdbx_seq_one_letter_code
_entity_poly.pdbx_strand_id
1 'polypeptide(L)'
;MKNMRIFSILFLSVLLTFCGGKSDKDLFDNALSNVDEKKYDEAVVLFEQLVNTNKESELAPKALFECAKIYQGQVVKNLTGKESLLKSVEFYKRIYDEYPKSKEAENSLFMAGFILANDLKDLNKAKEMYETYIANFPDGELSDDAKVELQNLGKTPEEILKEKVQEDSSNEKRI
;
A
#
# COMPACT_ATOMS: atom_id res chain seq x y z
N MET A 1 -49.35 -23.99 34.83
CA MET A 1 -49.80 -23.23 33.64
C MET A 1 -48.57 -22.64 32.96
N LYS A 2 -48.28 -23.11 31.73
CA LYS A 2 -47.34 -22.47 30.78
C LYS A 2 -47.67 -20.98 30.65
N ASN A 3 -46.65 -20.15 30.42
CA ASN A 3 -46.64 -18.88 29.66
C ASN A 3 -45.31 -18.17 29.93
N MET A 4 -44.55 -17.58 29.02
CA MET A 4 -44.42 -17.59 27.57
C MET A 4 -43.10 -16.83 27.36
N ARG A 5 -42.14 -17.38 26.62
CA ARG A 5 -40.91 -16.66 26.27
C ARG A 5 -41.25 -15.51 25.33
N ILE A 6 -40.80 -14.30 25.66
CA ILE A 6 -40.68 -13.19 24.70
C ILE A 6 -39.26 -12.67 24.80
N PHE A 7 -38.38 -13.21 23.96
CA PHE A 7 -37.11 -12.55 23.63
C PHE A 7 -37.47 -11.35 22.76
N SER A 8 -37.54 -10.17 23.37
CA SER A 8 -37.65 -8.91 22.64
C SER A 8 -36.31 -8.63 21.97
N ILE A 9 -36.15 -9.11 20.74
CA ILE A 9 -35.10 -8.67 19.83
C ILE A 9 -35.41 -7.20 19.53
N LEU A 10 -34.74 -6.29 20.24
CA LEU A 10 -34.70 -4.89 19.88
C LEU A 10 -33.81 -4.79 18.64
N PHE A 11 -34.41 -5.08 17.48
CA PHE A 11 -33.83 -4.76 16.18
C PHE A 11 -33.82 -3.23 16.11
N LEU A 12 -32.76 -2.63 16.66
CA LEU A 12 -32.54 -1.20 16.62
C LEU A 12 -32.45 -0.84 15.14
N SER A 13 -33.55 -0.30 14.63
CA SER A 13 -33.71 0.21 13.28
C SER A 13 -32.62 1.25 13.04
N VAL A 14 -31.52 0.80 12.44
CA VAL A 14 -30.52 1.68 11.84
C VAL A 14 -31.25 2.42 10.72
N LEU A 15 -31.62 3.66 11.01
CA LEU A 15 -32.04 4.62 10.02
C LEU A 15 -30.82 4.88 9.12
N LEU A 16 -30.66 4.06 8.10
CA LEU A 16 -29.78 4.37 6.98
C LEU A 16 -30.42 5.53 6.23
N THR A 17 -30.08 6.74 6.66
CA THR A 17 -30.13 7.91 5.78
C THR A 17 -29.12 7.67 4.66
N PHE A 18 -29.54 6.89 3.66
CA PHE A 18 -28.88 6.78 2.38
C PHE A 18 -29.10 8.11 1.65
N CYS A 19 -28.34 9.12 2.09
CA CYS A 19 -28.20 10.36 1.36
C CYS A 19 -27.59 9.98 0.00
N GLY A 20 -28.18 10.43 -1.11
CA GLY A 20 -27.87 10.02 -2.48
C GLY A 20 -26.47 10.42 -2.97
N GLY A 21 -25.43 10.01 -2.26
CA GLY A 21 -24.04 10.08 -2.66
C GLY A 21 -23.75 9.04 -3.75
N LYS A 22 -22.71 9.32 -4.55
CA LYS A 22 -22.18 8.36 -5.52
C LYS A 22 -21.80 7.06 -4.81
N SER A 23 -22.08 5.91 -5.43
CA SER A 23 -21.62 4.63 -4.90
C SER A 23 -20.09 4.56 -4.89
N ASP A 24 -19.52 3.66 -4.09
CA ASP A 24 -18.08 3.39 -4.10
C ASP A 24 -17.59 3.01 -5.50
N LYS A 25 -18.34 2.18 -6.23
CA LYS A 25 -18.07 1.83 -7.62
C LYS A 25 -18.09 3.06 -8.54
N ASP A 26 -19.09 3.93 -8.43
CA ASP A 26 -19.16 5.13 -9.26
C ASP A 26 -17.99 6.08 -8.98
N LEU A 27 -17.58 6.22 -7.72
CA LEU A 27 -16.40 7.01 -7.34
C LEU A 27 -15.14 6.41 -7.96
N PHE A 28 -14.96 5.10 -7.86
CA PHE A 28 -13.79 4.40 -8.41
C PHE A 28 -13.71 4.51 -9.94
N ASP A 29 -14.81 4.22 -10.65
CA ASP A 29 -14.83 4.25 -12.12
C ASP A 29 -14.61 5.68 -12.65
N ASN A 30 -15.21 6.69 -12.01
CA ASN A 30 -14.98 8.08 -12.39
C ASN A 30 -13.53 8.51 -12.09
N ALA A 31 -12.93 8.04 -11.00
CA ALA A 31 -11.53 8.30 -10.68
C ALA A 31 -10.60 7.70 -11.74
N LEU A 32 -10.85 6.44 -12.16
CA LEU A 32 -10.11 5.81 -13.25
C LEU A 32 -10.27 6.56 -14.58
N SER A 33 -11.48 6.99 -14.92
CA SER A 33 -11.69 7.83 -16.12
C SER A 33 -10.87 9.12 -16.06
N ASN A 34 -10.75 9.76 -14.88
CA ASN A 34 -9.89 10.92 -14.72
C ASN A 34 -8.41 10.56 -14.88
N VAL A 35 -7.95 9.38 -14.43
CA VAL A 35 -6.58 8.90 -14.69
C VAL A 35 -6.33 8.76 -16.20
N ASP A 36 -7.25 8.14 -16.94
CA ASP A 36 -7.15 7.97 -18.40
C ASP A 36 -7.09 9.32 -19.13
N GLU A 37 -7.82 10.32 -18.63
CA GLU A 37 -7.80 11.69 -19.12
C GLU A 37 -6.63 12.53 -18.57
N LYS A 38 -5.73 11.95 -17.78
CA LYS A 38 -4.57 12.60 -17.12
C LYS A 38 -4.96 13.74 -16.17
N LYS A 39 -6.18 13.70 -15.65
CA LYS A 39 -6.74 14.56 -14.60
C LYS A 39 -6.42 13.98 -13.22
N TYR A 40 -5.13 13.90 -12.91
CA TYR A 40 -4.64 13.17 -11.74
C TYR A 40 -5.07 13.80 -10.41
N ASP A 41 -5.13 15.14 -10.35
CA ASP A 41 -5.58 15.87 -9.16
C ASP A 41 -7.05 15.50 -8.84
N GLU A 42 -7.90 15.47 -9.86
CA GLU A 42 -9.31 15.11 -9.76
C GLU A 42 -9.52 13.61 -9.49
N ALA A 43 -8.66 12.75 -10.03
CA ALA A 43 -8.68 11.31 -9.74
C ALA A 43 -8.39 11.04 -8.26
N VAL A 44 -7.34 11.65 -7.70
CA VAL A 44 -6.97 11.49 -6.28
C VAL A 44 -8.12 11.93 -5.38
N VAL A 45 -8.77 13.07 -5.67
CA VAL A 45 -9.93 13.54 -4.89
C VAL A 45 -11.05 12.49 -4.85
N LEU A 46 -11.36 11.85 -5.98
CA LEU A 46 -12.43 10.85 -6.03
C LEU A 46 -12.04 9.53 -5.34
N PHE A 47 -10.79 9.09 -5.48
CA PHE A 47 -10.29 7.92 -4.73
C PHE A 47 -10.30 8.16 -3.22
N GLU A 48 -9.83 9.32 -2.75
CA GLU A 48 -9.86 9.67 -1.33
C GLU A 48 -11.30 9.82 -0.82
N GLN A 49 -12.20 10.36 -1.63
CA GLN A 49 -13.62 10.42 -1.29
C GLN A 49 -14.18 9.02 -1.06
N LEU A 50 -13.92 8.06 -1.97
CA LEU A 50 -14.34 6.66 -1.82
C LEU A 50 -13.88 6.09 -0.49
N VAL A 51 -12.59 6.21 -0.17
CA VAL A 51 -12.03 5.64 1.06
C VAL A 51 -12.66 6.29 2.29
N ASN A 52 -12.90 7.61 2.27
CA ASN A 52 -13.44 8.33 3.41
C ASN A 52 -14.93 8.05 3.66
N THR A 53 -15.72 7.85 2.60
CA THR A 53 -17.17 7.59 2.73
C THR A 53 -17.52 6.10 2.79
N ASN A 54 -16.62 5.22 2.34
CA ASN A 54 -16.86 3.78 2.18
C ASN A 54 -15.67 2.95 2.68
N LYS A 55 -15.24 3.17 3.93
CA LYS A 55 -14.09 2.49 4.54
C LYS A 55 -14.15 0.96 4.56
N GLU A 56 -15.33 0.36 4.47
CA GLU A 56 -15.48 -1.11 4.41
C GLU A 56 -15.55 -1.65 2.97
N SER A 57 -15.44 -0.79 1.96
CA SER A 57 -15.49 -1.19 0.56
C SER A 57 -14.26 -2.01 0.18
N GLU A 58 -14.47 -3.10 -0.55
CA GLU A 58 -13.41 -3.87 -1.23
C GLU A 58 -12.65 -3.04 -2.29
N LEU A 59 -13.16 -1.85 -2.65
CA LEU A 59 -12.48 -0.91 -3.54
C LEU A 59 -11.60 0.10 -2.79
N ALA A 60 -11.76 0.25 -1.47
CA ALA A 60 -10.97 1.19 -0.68
C ALA A 60 -9.44 0.93 -0.74
N PRO A 61 -8.93 -0.30 -0.49
CA PRO A 61 -7.50 -0.56 -0.62
C PRO A 61 -6.99 -0.35 -2.06
N LYS A 62 -7.81 -0.65 -3.07
CA LYS A 62 -7.47 -0.40 -4.49
C LYS A 62 -7.39 1.09 -4.80
N ALA A 63 -8.32 1.89 -4.28
CA ALA A 63 -8.33 3.34 -4.46
C ALA A 63 -7.08 3.99 -3.85
N LEU A 64 -6.70 3.56 -2.64
CA LEU A 64 -5.45 3.99 -2.02
C LEU A 64 -4.22 3.56 -2.84
N PHE A 65 -4.24 2.35 -3.41
CA PHE A 65 -3.15 1.86 -4.27
C PHE A 65 -3.00 2.71 -5.53
N GLU A 66 -4.11 3.10 -6.16
CA GLU A 66 -4.09 4.02 -7.30
C GLU A 66 -3.59 5.42 -6.92
N CYS A 67 -3.97 5.96 -5.75
CA CYS A 67 -3.37 7.19 -5.22
C CYS A 67 -1.86 7.05 -5.06
N ALA A 68 -1.39 5.95 -4.47
CA ALA A 68 0.04 5.70 -4.26
C ALA A 68 0.80 5.69 -5.59
N LYS A 69 0.27 5.03 -6.62
CA LYS A 69 0.84 4.99 -7.99
C LYS A 69 0.87 6.37 -8.64
N ILE A 70 -0.21 7.15 -8.53
CA ILE A 70 -0.28 8.52 -9.08
C ILE A 70 0.83 9.38 -8.46
N TYR A 71 0.99 9.32 -7.14
CA TYR A 71 2.04 10.04 -6.44
C TYR A 71 3.44 9.49 -6.75
N GLN A 72 3.60 8.17 -6.92
CA GLN A 72 4.85 7.56 -7.35
C GLN A 72 5.27 8.03 -8.74
N GLY A 73 4.30 8.18 -9.65
CA GLY A 73 4.50 8.68 -11.00
C GLY A 73 4.84 10.18 -11.07
N GLN A 74 4.77 10.91 -9.95
CA GLN A 74 5.10 12.34 -9.85
C GLN A 74 4.31 13.22 -10.85
N VAL A 75 3.05 12.85 -11.11
CA VAL A 75 2.18 13.53 -12.10
C VAL A 75 1.22 14.54 -11.48
N VAL A 76 1.13 14.60 -10.14
CA VAL A 76 0.31 15.56 -9.39
C VAL A 76 0.97 16.93 -9.45
N LYS A 77 0.18 17.98 -9.69
CA LYS A 77 0.72 19.33 -9.89
C LYS A 77 1.15 19.96 -8.57
N ASN A 78 2.04 20.95 -8.66
CA ASN A 78 2.50 21.77 -7.53
C ASN A 78 3.17 21.00 -6.38
N LEU A 79 3.77 19.85 -6.67
CA LEU A 79 4.60 19.08 -5.75
C LEU A 79 6.00 18.88 -6.36
N THR A 80 7.01 18.93 -5.51
CA THR A 80 8.33 18.42 -5.88
C THR A 80 8.28 16.90 -5.99
N GLY A 81 9.22 16.31 -6.75
CA GLY A 81 9.34 14.85 -6.84
C GLY A 81 9.47 14.19 -5.47
N LYS A 82 10.24 14.79 -4.55
CA LYS A 82 10.39 14.30 -3.17
C LYS A 82 9.06 14.31 -2.39
N GLU A 83 8.30 15.39 -2.45
CA GLU A 83 6.99 15.48 -1.77
C GLU A 83 6.00 14.46 -2.35
N SER A 84 6.02 14.28 -3.68
CA SER A 84 5.18 13.28 -4.34
C SER A 84 5.54 11.86 -3.89
N LEU A 85 6.83 11.52 -3.84
CA LEU A 85 7.28 10.21 -3.36
C LEU A 85 6.96 9.98 -1.88
N LEU A 86 7.08 11.00 -1.02
CA LEU A 86 6.66 10.90 0.38
C LEU A 86 5.16 10.61 0.52
N LYS A 87 4.31 11.26 -0.30
CA LYS A 87 2.88 10.94 -0.36
C LYS A 87 2.62 9.54 -0.87
N SER A 88 3.37 9.07 -1.87
CA SER A 88 3.25 7.69 -2.37
C SER A 88 3.49 6.67 -1.26
N VAL A 89 4.56 6.85 -0.49
CA VAL A 89 4.88 6.02 0.69
C VAL A 89 3.76 6.09 1.73
N GLU A 90 3.21 7.28 2.00
CA GLU A 90 2.09 7.45 2.93
C GLU A 90 0.86 6.62 2.50
N PHE A 91 0.46 6.70 1.23
CA PHE A 91 -0.68 5.92 0.72
C PHE A 91 -0.41 4.41 0.76
N TYR A 92 0.78 3.96 0.37
CA TYR A 92 1.15 2.55 0.46
C TYR A 92 1.12 2.03 1.91
N LYS A 93 1.70 2.77 2.86
CA LYS A 93 1.63 2.42 4.28
C LYS A 93 0.20 2.36 4.80
N ARG A 94 -0.63 3.34 4.41
CA ARG A 94 -2.03 3.41 4.81
C ARG A 94 -2.83 2.17 4.40
N ILE A 95 -2.52 1.56 3.25
CA ILE A 95 -3.17 0.30 2.83
C ILE A 95 -2.87 -0.81 3.82
N TYR A 96 -1.61 -0.97 4.22
CA TYR A 96 -1.23 -1.95 5.22
C TYR A 96 -1.84 -1.65 6.59
N ASP A 97 -1.80 -0.38 7.02
CA ASP A 97 -2.27 0.04 8.35
C ASP A 97 -3.81 -0.09 8.49
N GLU A 98 -4.58 0.26 7.45
CA GLU A 98 -6.05 0.25 7.47
C GLU A 98 -6.67 -1.04 6.90
N TYR A 99 -6.00 -1.70 5.95
CA TYR A 99 -6.52 -2.86 5.21
C TYR A 99 -5.52 -4.03 5.17
N PRO A 100 -4.97 -4.50 6.32
CA PRO A 100 -3.85 -5.46 6.37
C PRO A 100 -4.16 -6.83 5.74
N LYS A 101 -5.44 -7.15 5.50
CA LYS A 101 -5.91 -8.41 4.88
C LYS A 101 -6.26 -8.27 3.40
N SER A 102 -6.18 -7.06 2.85
CA SER A 102 -6.44 -6.83 1.42
C SER A 102 -5.32 -7.44 0.57
N LYS A 103 -5.62 -7.72 -0.70
CA LYS A 103 -4.60 -8.20 -1.64
C LYS A 103 -3.52 -7.15 -1.91
N GLU A 104 -3.86 -5.87 -1.76
CA GLU A 104 -2.97 -4.75 -2.00
C GLU A 104 -1.97 -4.52 -0.85
N ALA A 105 -2.27 -4.97 0.38
CA ALA A 105 -1.45 -4.67 1.56
C ALA A 105 -0.02 -5.18 1.48
N GLU A 106 0.15 -6.43 1.04
CA GLU A 106 1.47 -7.06 0.90
C GLU A 106 2.37 -6.27 -0.06
N ASN A 107 1.91 -6.09 -1.30
CA ASN A 107 2.63 -5.33 -2.33
C ASN A 107 2.91 -3.90 -1.89
N SER A 108 1.95 -3.25 -1.22
CA SER A 108 2.10 -1.86 -0.79
C SER A 108 3.23 -1.69 0.21
N LEU A 109 3.36 -2.60 1.18
CA LEU A 109 4.41 -2.49 2.19
C LEU A 109 5.81 -2.66 1.58
N PHE A 110 5.96 -3.58 0.62
CA PHE A 110 7.21 -3.70 -0.15
C PHE A 110 7.50 -2.41 -0.94
N MET A 111 6.52 -1.89 -1.68
CA MET A 111 6.68 -0.68 -2.50
C MET A 111 7.05 0.56 -1.67
N ALA A 112 6.48 0.69 -0.47
CA ALA A 112 6.87 1.74 0.48
C ALA A 112 8.36 1.64 0.84
N GLY A 113 8.84 0.43 1.19
CA GLY A 113 10.25 0.17 1.47
C GLY A 113 11.16 0.49 0.27
N PHE A 114 10.74 0.06 -0.92
CA PHE A 114 11.49 0.28 -2.15
C PHE A 114 11.68 1.76 -2.48
N ILE A 115 10.61 2.57 -2.41
CA ILE A 115 10.70 4.01 -2.65
C ILE A 115 11.58 4.69 -1.59
N LEU A 116 11.46 4.29 -0.33
CA LEU A 116 12.28 4.82 0.76
C LEU A 116 13.77 4.52 0.53
N ALA A 117 14.12 3.30 0.11
CA ALA A 117 15.49 2.88 -0.13
C ALA A 117 16.09 3.53 -1.39
N ASN A 118 15.33 3.52 -2.49
CA ASN A 118 15.87 3.76 -3.81
C ASN A 118 15.71 5.21 -4.27
N ASP A 119 14.60 5.86 -3.94
CA ASP A 119 14.33 7.22 -4.39
C ASP A 119 14.60 8.25 -3.28
N LEU A 120 14.11 8.00 -2.06
CA LEU A 120 14.21 8.94 -0.95
C LEU A 120 15.49 8.80 -0.11
N LYS A 121 16.21 7.68 -0.25
CA LYS A 121 17.43 7.34 0.51
C LYS A 121 17.23 7.37 2.03
N ASP A 122 16.01 7.14 2.51
CA ASP A 122 15.69 7.01 3.93
C ASP A 122 15.82 5.53 4.34
N LEU A 123 17.07 5.08 4.47
CA LEU A 123 17.40 3.67 4.71
C LEU A 123 16.81 3.14 6.02
N ASN A 124 16.70 3.99 7.05
CA ASN A 124 16.13 3.57 8.33
C ASN A 124 14.65 3.19 8.19
N LYS A 125 13.86 4.01 7.50
CA LYS A 125 12.45 3.68 7.26
C LYS A 125 12.28 2.57 6.24
N ALA A 126 13.14 2.50 5.22
CA ALA A 126 13.11 1.39 4.27
C ALA A 126 13.28 0.04 4.98
N LYS A 127 14.27 -0.02 5.89
CA LYS A 127 14.50 -1.18 6.76
C LYS A 127 13.25 -1.54 7.56
N GLU A 128 12.60 -0.56 8.21
CA GLU A 128 11.37 -0.80 8.98
C GLU A 128 10.27 -1.43 8.12
N MET A 129 10.07 -0.96 6.88
CA MET A 129 9.06 -1.51 5.97
C MET A 129 9.39 -2.95 5.56
N TYR A 130 10.65 -3.24 5.20
CA TYR A 130 11.05 -4.60 4.82
C TYR A 130 10.99 -5.58 6.01
N GLU A 131 11.42 -5.17 7.21
CA GLU A 131 11.30 -6.00 8.42
C GLU A 131 9.82 -6.27 8.75
N THR A 132 8.96 -5.25 8.61
CA THR A 132 7.51 -5.42 8.80
C THR A 132 6.91 -6.35 7.75
N TYR A 133 7.34 -6.24 6.49
CA TYR A 133 6.91 -7.14 5.41
C TYR A 133 7.27 -8.58 5.75
N ILE A 134 8.54 -8.86 6.06
CA ILE A 134 9.02 -10.22 6.33
C ILE A 134 8.30 -10.83 7.55
N ALA A 135 7.98 -10.01 8.56
CA ALA A 135 7.27 -10.47 9.75
C ALA A 135 5.80 -10.82 9.49
N ASN A 136 5.11 -10.10 8.60
CA ASN A 136 3.67 -10.25 8.37
C ASN A 136 3.31 -11.05 7.12
N PHE A 137 4.21 -11.11 6.16
CA PHE A 137 4.08 -11.82 4.88
C PHE A 137 5.29 -12.75 4.64
N PRO A 138 5.63 -13.65 5.58
CA PRO A 138 6.84 -14.48 5.48
C PRO A 138 6.85 -15.40 4.26
N ASP A 139 5.67 -15.81 3.78
CA ASP A 139 5.45 -16.63 2.58
C ASP A 139 4.84 -15.82 1.42
N GLY A 140 4.92 -14.49 1.50
CA GLY A 140 4.45 -13.58 0.45
C GLY A 140 5.26 -13.70 -0.84
N GLU A 141 4.67 -13.26 -1.96
CA GLU A 141 5.26 -13.30 -3.30
C GLU A 141 6.60 -12.56 -3.36
N LEU A 142 6.74 -11.47 -2.60
CA LEU A 142 7.94 -10.63 -2.53
C LEU A 142 8.78 -10.88 -1.28
N SER A 143 8.57 -11.98 -0.55
CA SER A 143 9.29 -12.23 0.72
C SER A 143 10.79 -12.43 0.53
N ASP A 144 11.19 -13.14 -0.51
CA ASP A 144 12.61 -13.32 -0.81
C ASP A 144 13.23 -12.03 -1.34
N ASP A 145 12.49 -11.25 -2.15
CA ASP A 145 12.92 -9.93 -2.61
C ASP A 145 13.10 -8.96 -1.44
N ALA A 146 12.17 -8.93 -0.47
CA ALA A 146 12.25 -8.09 0.72
C ALA A 146 13.49 -8.43 1.57
N LYS A 147 13.82 -9.72 1.71
CA LYS A 147 15.05 -10.17 2.41
C LYS A 147 16.30 -9.72 1.66
N VAL A 148 16.31 -9.85 0.33
CA VAL A 148 17.44 -9.43 -0.51
C VAL A 148 17.64 -7.91 -0.44
N GLU A 149 16.56 -7.14 -0.56
CA GLU A 149 16.58 -5.67 -0.44
C GLU A 149 17.09 -5.24 0.94
N LEU A 150 16.60 -5.88 2.03
CA LEU A 150 17.04 -5.60 3.39
C LEU A 150 18.53 -5.94 3.62
N GLN A 151 19.01 -7.07 3.11
CA GLN A 151 20.41 -7.49 3.24
C GLN A 151 21.37 -6.55 2.50
N ASN A 152 20.91 -6.00 1.37
CA ASN A 152 21.72 -5.15 0.51
C ASN A 152 21.41 -3.67 0.67
N LEU A 153 20.68 -3.30 1.71
CA LEU A 153 20.18 -1.95 1.89
C LEU A 153 21.32 -0.92 1.93
N GLY A 154 21.21 0.07 1.05
CA GLY A 154 22.20 1.14 0.91
C GLY A 154 23.46 0.78 0.13
N LYS A 155 23.60 -0.48 -0.32
CA LYS A 155 24.72 -0.92 -1.17
C LYS A 155 24.45 -0.57 -2.63
N THR A 156 25.51 -0.31 -3.39
CA THR A 156 25.42 -0.20 -4.85
C THR A 156 25.44 -1.59 -5.52
N PRO A 157 24.96 -1.72 -6.76
CA PRO A 157 25.06 -2.98 -7.50
C PRO A 157 26.50 -3.51 -7.61
N GLU A 158 27.48 -2.60 -7.73
CA GLU A 158 28.90 -2.96 -7.81
C GLU A 158 29.42 -3.54 -6.49
N GLU A 159 29.01 -2.97 -5.35
CA GLU A 159 29.37 -3.48 -4.03
C GLU A 159 28.78 -4.88 -3.81
N ILE A 160 27.51 -5.07 -4.14
CA ILE A 160 26.81 -6.36 -4.05
C ILE A 160 27.51 -7.40 -4.93
N LEU A 161 27.85 -7.04 -6.18
CA LEU A 161 28.53 -7.95 -7.11
C LEU A 161 29.91 -8.34 -6.60
N LYS A 162 30.67 -7.38 -6.09
CA LYS A 162 32.02 -7.62 -5.54
C LYS A 162 31.98 -8.57 -4.34
N GLU A 163 31.02 -8.40 -3.43
CA GLU A 163 30.85 -9.30 -2.28
C GLU A 163 30.49 -10.72 -2.73
N LYS A 164 29.55 -10.88 -3.66
CA LYS A 164 29.16 -12.20 -4.20
C LYS A 164 30.35 -12.93 -4.86
N VAL A 165 31.12 -12.23 -5.70
CA VAL A 165 32.31 -12.81 -6.35
C VAL A 165 33.36 -13.25 -5.32
N GLN A 166 33.55 -12.47 -4.25
CA GLN A 166 34.48 -12.84 -3.18
C GLN A 166 34.00 -14.06 -2.40
N GLU A 167 32.71 -14.13 -2.07
CA GLU A 167 32.10 -15.26 -1.37
C GLU A 167 32.26 -16.56 -2.17
N ASP A 168 31.92 -16.56 -3.46
CA ASP A 168 32.05 -17.72 -4.35
C ASP A 168 33.50 -18.20 -4.43
N SER A 169 34.45 -17.27 -4.64
CA SER A 169 35.89 -17.61 -4.70
C SER A 169 36.45 -18.16 -3.38
N SER A 170 35.82 -17.81 -2.25
CA SER A 170 36.21 -18.31 -0.92
C SER A 170 35.64 -19.69 -0.63
N ASN A 171 34.44 -19.99 -1.16
CA ASN A 171 33.80 -21.29 -1.04
C ASN A 171 34.47 -22.35 -1.93
N GLU A 172 34.90 -21.98 -3.14
CA GLU A 172 35.67 -22.87 -4.02
C GLU A 172 37.02 -23.31 -3.41
N LYS A 173 37.66 -22.44 -2.62
CA LYS A 173 38.93 -22.77 -1.94
C LYS A 173 38.77 -23.66 -0.71
N ARG A 174 37.54 -23.89 -0.24
CA ARG A 174 37.23 -24.69 0.95
C ARG A 174 36.76 -26.11 0.63
N ILE A 175 36.54 -26.42 -0.64
CA ILE A 175 36.16 -27.76 -1.17
C ILE A 175 37.43 -28.46 -1.65
#